data_AF-A0A7D9J6R1-F1
#
_entry.id   AF-A0A7D9J6R1-F1
#
_cell.length_a   1.000
_cell.length_b   1.000
_cell.length_c   1.000
_cell.angle_alpha   90.00
_cell.angle_beta   90.00
_cell.angle_gamma   90.00
#
_symmetry.space_group_name_H-M   'P 1'
#
loop_
_entity.id
_entity.type
_entity.pdbx_description
1 polymer ?
#
loop_
_entity_poly.entity_id
_entity_poly.type
_entity_poly.pdbx_seq_one_letter_code
_entity_poly.pdbx_strand_id
1 'polypeptide(L)' 'MERIQRRAMHVIFPDLSYNDAFAENKLSKLGERWENLSDDLFSNIVKNDNYKLAHLLPPRVNVSRNMRNPRTFEIPMC' A
#
# COMPACT_ATOMS: atom_id res chain seq x y z
N MET A 1 -4.73 -14.58 -3.71
CA MET A 1 -5.53 -13.56 -4.43
C MET A 1 -5.35 -13.61 -5.92
N GLU A 2 -4.12 -13.50 -6.44
CA GLU A 2 -3.87 -13.45 -7.89
C GLU A 2 -4.33 -14.70 -8.66
N ARG A 3 -4.15 -15.90 -8.08
CA ARG A 3 -4.65 -17.16 -8.68
C ARG A 3 -6.17 -17.17 -8.87
N ILE A 4 -6.92 -16.63 -7.90
CA ILE A 4 -8.39 -16.54 -7.96
C ILE A 4 -8.78 -15.56 -9.05
N GLN A 5 -8.11 -14.40 -9.10
CA GLN A 5 -8.33 -13.38 -10.12
C GLN A 5 -8.04 -13.91 -11.53
N ARG A 6 -6.93 -14.61 -11.75
CA ARG A 6 -6.59 -15.25 -13.03
C ARG A 6 -7.67 -16.25 -13.46
N ARG A 7 -8.13 -17.09 -12.52
CA ARG A 7 -9.20 -18.06 -12.80
C ARG A 7 -10.51 -17.37 -13.16
N ALA A 8 -10.89 -16.32 -12.43
CA ALA A 8 -12.11 -15.55 -12.73
C ALA A 8 -12.04 -14.90 -14.11
N MET A 9 -10.91 -14.28 -14.46
CA MET A 9 -10.69 -13.68 -15.78
C MET A 9 -10.85 -14.70 -16.90
N HIS A 10 -10.29 -15.91 -16.74
CA HIS A 10 -10.42 -16.98 -17.73
C HIS A 10 -11.85 -17.56 -17.84
N VAL A 11 -12.67 -17.44 -16.80
CA VAL A 11 -14.09 -17.86 -16.86
C VAL A 11 -14.93 -16.80 -17.58
N ILE A 12 -14.67 -15.52 -17.35
CA ILE A 12 -15.44 -14.42 -17.93
C ILE A 12 -15.01 -14.14 -19.38
N PHE A 13 -13.70 -14.22 -19.65
CA PHE A 13 -13.08 -13.97 -20.95
C PHE A 13 -12.23 -15.19 -21.36
N PRO A 14 -12.85 -16.26 -21.85
CA PRO A 14 -12.14 -17.50 -22.17
C PRO A 14 -11.16 -17.35 -23.34
N ASP A 15 -11.45 -16.44 -24.26
CA ASP A 15 -10.66 -16.26 -25.49
C ASP A 15 -9.57 -15.18 -25.36
N LEU A 16 -9.57 -14.42 -24.26
CA LEU A 16 -8.61 -13.35 -24.04
C LEU A 16 -7.44 -13.83 -23.17
N SER A 17 -6.26 -13.31 -23.45
CA SER A 17 -5.15 -13.47 -22.52
C SER A 17 -5.48 -12.80 -21.18
N TYR A 18 -4.82 -13.25 -20.11
CA TYR A 18 -5.04 -12.65 -18.80
C TYR A 18 -4.86 -11.13 -18.81
N ASN A 19 -3.85 -10.60 -19.51
CA ASN A 19 -3.58 -9.17 -19.54
C ASN A 19 -4.67 -8.40 -20.31
N ASP A 20 -5.18 -8.97 -21.40
CA ASP A 20 -6.22 -8.34 -22.22
C ASP A 20 -7.57 -8.35 -21.49
N ALA A 21 -7.93 -9.49 -20.88
CA ALA A 21 -9.09 -9.59 -20.01
C ALA A 21 -8.98 -8.61 -18.84
N PHE A 22 -7.78 -8.42 -18.29
CA PHE A 22 -7.56 -7.49 -17.20
C PHE A 22 -7.71 -6.03 -17.62
N ALA A 23 -7.22 -5.68 -18.81
CA ALA A 23 -7.39 -4.36 -19.40
C ALA A 23 -8.85 -4.05 -19.73
N GLU A 24 -9.60 -5.03 -20.27
CA GLU A 24 -11.04 -4.88 -20.56
C GLU A 24 -11.87 -4.60 -19.31
N ASN A 25 -11.54 -5.26 -18.18
CA ASN A 25 -12.22 -4.97 -16.91
C ASN A 25 -11.77 -3.67 -16.24
N LYS A 26 -10.83 -2.92 -16.82
CA LYS A 26 -10.27 -1.68 -16.28
C LYS A 26 -9.78 -1.85 -14.82
N LEU A 27 -9.26 -3.02 -14.49
CA LEU A 27 -8.75 -3.33 -13.16
C LEU A 27 -7.30 -2.88 -13.05
N SER A 28 -6.93 -2.28 -11.92
CA SER A 28 -5.54 -1.96 -11.57
C SER A 28 -4.78 -3.24 -11.23
N LYS A 29 -3.48 -3.30 -11.53
CA LYS A 29 -2.69 -4.48 -11.19
C LYS A 29 -2.73 -4.72 -9.69
N LEU A 30 -2.65 -6.00 -9.31
CA LEU A 30 -2.75 -6.37 -7.90
C LEU A 30 -1.69 -5.64 -7.07
N GLY A 31 -0.44 -5.59 -7.55
CA GLY A 31 0.66 -4.87 -6.90
C GLY A 31 0.37 -3.39 -6.68
N GLU A 32 -0.03 -2.66 -7.73
CA GLU A 32 -0.39 -1.24 -7.66
C GLU A 32 -1.50 -0.99 -6.63
N ARG A 33 -2.51 -1.88 -6.58
CA ARG A 33 -3.58 -1.75 -5.58
C ARG A 33 -3.08 -1.97 -4.15
N TRP A 34 -2.17 -2.91 -3.93
CA TRP A 34 -1.56 -3.14 -2.60
C TRP A 34 -0.69 -1.97 -2.17
N GLU A 35 0.07 -1.40 -3.10
CA GLU A 35 0.91 -0.22 -2.86
C GLU A 35 0.03 0.96 -2.45
N ASN A 36 -0.99 1.30 -3.25
CA ASN A 36 -1.94 2.37 -2.94
C ASN A 36 -2.63 2.16 -1.59
N LEU A 37 -3.09 0.94 -1.30
CA LEU A 37 -3.72 0.63 -0.01
C LEU A 37 -2.74 0.80 1.17
N SER A 38 -1.47 0.42 0.98
CA SER A 38 -0.44 0.53 2.00
C SER A 38 -0.10 2.00 2.26
N ASP A 39 0.05 2.78 1.19
CA ASP A 39 0.33 4.21 1.26
C ASP A 39 -0.82 4.98 1.90
N ASP A 40 -2.07 4.68 1.51
CA ASP A 40 -3.26 5.29 2.09
C ASP A 40 -3.39 4.94 3.58
N LEU A 41 -3.20 3.67 3.93
CA LEU A 41 -3.25 3.22 5.33
C LEU A 41 -2.19 3.94 6.15
N PHE A 42 -0.93 3.91 5.70
CA PHE A 42 0.18 4.54 6.41
C PHE A 42 -0.07 6.05 6.55
N SER A 43 -0.44 6.73 5.47
CA SER A 43 -0.74 8.17 5.47
C SER A 43 -1.86 8.53 6.45
N ASN A 44 -2.90 7.72 6.53
CA ASN A 44 -4.00 7.93 7.46
C ASN A 44 -3.58 7.75 8.93
N ILE A 45 -2.73 6.76 9.20
CA ILE A 45 -2.16 6.58 10.55
C ILE A 45 -1.27 7.77 10.92
N VAL A 46 -0.42 8.25 10.00
CA VAL A 46 0.47 9.39 10.26
C VAL A 46 -0.29 10.71 10.43
N LYS A 47 -1.40 10.92 9.72
CA LYS A 47 -2.20 12.15 9.84
C LYS A 47 -3.08 12.18 11.08
N ASN A 48 -3.39 11.03 11.67
CA ASN A 48 -4.31 10.92 12.81
C ASN A 48 -3.67 10.14 13.96
N ASP A 49 -3.14 10.86 14.96
CA ASP A 49 -2.48 10.23 16.11
C ASP A 49 -3.46 9.44 17.02
N ASN A 50 -4.78 9.62 16.87
CA ASN A 50 -5.81 8.81 17.55
C ASN A 50 -6.23 7.57 16.74
N TYR A 51 -5.55 7.28 15.63
CA TYR A 51 -5.86 6.10 14.82
C TYR A 51 -5.57 4.82 15.61
N LYS A 52 -6.48 3.82 15.52
CA LYS A 52 -6.40 2.58 16.30
C LYS A 52 -5.05 1.87 16.18
N LEU A 53 -4.42 1.95 15.01
CA LEU A 53 -3.13 1.33 14.68
C LEU A 53 -1.92 2.25 14.86
N ALA A 54 -2.07 3.48 15.35
CA ALA A 54 -0.96 4.43 15.53
C ALA A 54 0.16 3.88 16.41
N HIS A 55 -0.20 3.06 17.41
CA HIS A 55 0.75 2.40 18.31
C HIS A 55 1.67 1.36 17.62
N LEU A 56 1.38 0.97 16.37
CA LEU A 56 2.25 0.08 15.59
C LEU A 56 3.38 0.82 14.88
N LEU A 57 3.27 2.15 14.75
CA LEU A 57 4.35 2.94 14.17
C LEU A 57 5.48 3.13 15.18
N PRO A 58 6.73 3.25 14.72
CA PRO A 58 7.82 3.65 15.59
C PRO A 58 7.54 5.03 16.22
N PRO A 59 8.15 5.34 17.37
CA PRO A 59 8.08 6.68 17.94
C PRO A 59 8.52 7.74 16.92
N ARG A 60 7.86 8.90 16.96
CA ARG A 60 8.27 10.04 16.14
C ARG A 60 9.53 10.66 16.71
N VAL A 61 10.45 11.06 15.82
CA VAL A 61 11.68 11.73 16.25
C VAL A 61 11.36 13.16 16.65
N ASN A 62 11.59 13.50 17.91
CA ASN A 62 11.58 14.88 18.38
C ASN A 62 12.97 15.48 18.22
N VAL A 63 13.26 16.07 17.04
CA VAL A 63 14.57 16.70 16.79
C VAL A 63 14.56 18.12 17.38
N SER A 64 15.41 18.38 18.38
CA SER A 64 15.54 19.71 19.00
C SER A 64 16.32 20.72 18.15
N ARG A 65 17.02 20.24 17.12
CA ARG A 65 17.89 21.02 16.23
C ARG A 65 17.38 20.98 14.80
N ASN A 66 17.39 22.12 14.12
CA ASN A 66 17.03 22.21 12.71
C ASN A 66 18.01 21.42 11.83
N MET A 67 17.65 20.18 11.50
CA MET A 67 18.33 19.39 10.48
C MET A 67 17.79 19.75 9.10
N ARG A 68 18.61 19.62 8.06
CA ARG A 68 18.16 19.85 6.68
C ARG A 68 17.09 18.84 6.25
N ASN A 69 17.23 17.58 6.68
CA ASN A 69 16.30 16.48 6.43
C ASN A 69 16.10 15.65 7.71
N PRO A 70 15.25 16.09 8.66
CA PRO A 70 14.95 15.32 9.85
C PRO A 70 14.15 14.06 9.47
N ARG A 71 14.48 12.92 10.09
CA ARG A 71 13.66 11.72 9.96
C ARG A 71 12.35 11.91 10.73
N THR A 72 11.26 11.36 10.20
CA THR A 72 9.95 11.41 10.86
C THR A 72 9.84 10.39 12.00
N PHE A 73 10.42 9.20 11.81
CA PHE A 73 10.32 8.06 12.73
C PHE A 73 11.70 7.59 13.19
N GLU A 74 11.76 7.09 14.42
CA GLU A 74 12.94 6.40 14.95
C GLU A 74 13.15 5.09 14.18
N ILE A 75 14.35 4.90 13.65
CA ILE A 75 14.72 3.69 12.92
C ILE A 75 15.47 2.80 13.91
N PRO A 76 15.03 1.56 14.16
CA PRO A 76 15.77 0.64 15.01
C PRO A 76 17.14 0.37 14.39
N MET A 77 18.20 0.54 15.18
CA MET A 77 19.54 0.12 14.81
C MET A 77 19.64 -1.39 15.06
N CYS A 78 20.05 -2.15 14.04
CA CYS A 78 20.29 -3.59 14.14
C CYS A 78 21.54 -3.89 14.97
#